data_AF-A0A8T3YS53-F1
#
_entry.id   AF-A0A8T3YS53-F1
#
_cell.length_a   1.000
_cell.length_b   1.000
_cell.length_c   1.000
_cell.angle_alpha   90.00
_cell.angle_beta   90.00
_cell.angle_gamma   90.00
#
_symmetry.space_group_name_H-M   'P 1'
#
loop_
_entity.id
_entity.type
_entity.pdbx_description
1 polymer ?
#
loop_
_entity_poly.entity_id
_entity_poly.type
_entity_poly.pdbx_seq_one_letter_code
_entity_poly.pdbx_strand_id
1 'polypeptide(L)'
;MKNGAKAQAGRELKAAVGQKTTTAAGAASGAASILGSWQVCHNVCLGLIALLGIIGITVTGMPLLFLTKIAVPAWLAAVALLGVTVYMYARHRCISPNLLILNSGLIIAGVPFQQGLSLQPLWWSMGGAVALGGVALFIRERISRRKCHA
;
A
#
# COMPACT_ATOMS: atom_id res chain seq x y z
N MET A 1 -25.89 -25.73 44.10
CA MET A 1 -25.90 -24.59 43.14
C MET A 1 -24.50 -24.07 42.73
N LYS A 2 -23.38 -24.83 42.88
CA LYS A 2 -22.02 -24.36 42.52
C LYS A 2 -21.50 -24.80 41.14
N ASN A 3 -22.23 -25.67 40.42
CA ASN A 3 -21.74 -26.28 39.18
C ASN A 3 -21.99 -25.45 37.91
N GLY A 4 -22.86 -24.43 37.96
CA GLY A 4 -23.20 -23.60 36.78
C GLY A 4 -22.13 -22.55 36.43
N ALA A 5 -21.46 -21.97 37.44
CA ALA A 5 -20.51 -20.87 37.23
C ALA A 5 -19.24 -21.28 36.47
N LYS A 6 -18.76 -22.51 36.65
CA LYS A 6 -17.56 -23.02 35.94
C LYS A 6 -17.82 -23.26 34.45
N ALA A 7 -19.06 -23.61 34.08
CA ALA A 7 -19.44 -23.88 32.70
C ALA A 7 -19.61 -22.60 31.84
N GLN A 8 -19.91 -21.46 32.48
CA GLN A 8 -19.99 -20.17 31.79
C GLN A 8 -18.60 -19.55 31.56
N ALA A 9 -17.69 -19.63 32.55
CA ALA A 9 -16.32 -19.13 32.40
C ALA A 9 -15.53 -19.82 31.27
N GLY A 10 -15.76 -21.12 31.04
CA GLY A 10 -15.10 -21.85 29.94
C GLY A 10 -15.59 -21.50 28.54
N ARG A 11 -16.82 -21.00 28.39
CA ARG A 11 -17.38 -20.57 27.08
C ARG A 11 -16.89 -19.17 26.70
N GLU A 12 -16.80 -18.26 27.67
CA GLU A 12 -16.26 -16.90 27.51
C GLU A 12 -14.78 -16.94 27.10
N LEU A 13 -13.98 -17.83 27.71
CA LEU A 13 -12.56 -17.99 27.38
C LEU A 13 -12.34 -18.54 25.95
N LYS A 14 -13.18 -19.48 25.49
CA LYS A 14 -13.12 -20.02 24.12
C LYS A 14 -13.53 -18.97 23.08
N ALA A 15 -14.53 -18.13 23.37
CA ALA A 15 -14.93 -17.03 22.49
C ALA A 15 -13.84 -15.94 22.40
N ALA A 16 -13.21 -15.59 23.52
CA ALA A 16 -12.11 -14.63 23.57
C ALA A 16 -10.83 -15.12 22.86
N VAL A 17 -10.52 -16.43 22.94
CA VAL A 17 -9.41 -17.04 22.19
C VAL A 17 -9.71 -17.12 20.70
N GLY A 18 -10.96 -17.46 20.32
CA GLY A 18 -11.40 -17.48 18.92
C GLY A 18 -11.33 -16.10 18.24
N GLN A 19 -11.64 -15.01 18.95
CA GLN A 19 -11.50 -13.66 18.40
C GLN A 19 -10.04 -13.25 18.20
N LYS A 20 -9.13 -13.62 19.12
CA LYS A 20 -7.70 -13.29 19.01
C LYS A 20 -7.03 -13.99 17.83
N THR A 21 -7.34 -15.27 17.60
CA THR A 21 -6.80 -16.04 16.46
C THR A 21 -7.40 -15.58 15.13
N THR A 22 -8.69 -15.28 15.07
CA THR A 22 -9.34 -14.82 13.83
C THR A 22 -8.88 -13.41 13.43
N THR A 23 -8.61 -12.52 14.40
CA THR A 23 -8.09 -11.17 14.14
C THR A 23 -6.61 -11.21 13.71
N ALA A 24 -5.80 -12.06 14.33
CA ALA A 24 -4.41 -12.28 13.94
C ALA A 24 -4.30 -12.94 12.55
N ALA A 25 -5.15 -13.92 12.26
CA ALA A 25 -5.25 -14.56 10.94
C ALA A 25 -5.69 -13.55 9.88
N GLY A 26 -6.70 -12.72 10.14
CA GLY A 26 -7.14 -11.67 9.21
C GLY A 26 -6.05 -10.63 8.90
N ALA A 27 -5.27 -10.23 9.91
CA ALA A 27 -4.14 -9.31 9.72
C ALA A 27 -2.97 -9.96 8.96
N ALA A 28 -2.69 -11.24 9.23
CA ALA A 28 -1.67 -12.01 8.54
C ALA A 28 -2.05 -12.29 7.08
N SER A 29 -3.30 -12.64 6.80
CA SER A 29 -3.82 -12.85 5.44
C SER A 29 -3.87 -11.56 4.62
N GLY A 30 -4.20 -10.43 5.26
CA GLY A 30 -4.13 -9.12 4.63
C GLY A 30 -2.70 -8.69 4.31
N ALA A 31 -1.76 -8.89 5.24
CA ALA A 31 -0.34 -8.61 5.01
C ALA A 31 0.29 -9.57 3.98
N ALA A 32 -0.07 -10.86 4.01
CA ALA A 32 0.41 -11.86 3.06
C ALA A 32 -0.15 -11.66 1.66
N SER A 33 -1.39 -11.18 1.51
CA SER A 33 -1.93 -10.79 0.19
C SER A 33 -1.20 -9.59 -0.40
N ILE A 34 -0.86 -8.60 0.43
CA ILE A 34 -0.09 -7.42 -0.02
C ILE A 34 1.35 -7.80 -0.33
N LEU A 35 2.00 -8.63 0.50
CA LEU A 35 3.38 -9.10 0.28
C LEU A 35 3.49 -10.07 -0.90
N GLY A 36 2.49 -10.93 -1.10
CA GLY A 36 2.44 -11.88 -2.22
C GLY A 36 2.22 -11.16 -3.56
N SER A 37 1.26 -10.22 -3.62
CA SER A 37 1.10 -9.35 -4.78
C SER A 37 2.34 -8.49 -5.01
N TRP A 38 2.95 -7.95 -3.94
CA TRP A 38 4.17 -7.15 -4.04
C TRP A 38 5.37 -7.95 -4.56
N GLN A 39 5.56 -9.21 -4.13
CA GLN A 39 6.64 -10.05 -4.66
C GLN A 39 6.46 -10.37 -6.13
N VAL A 40 5.23 -10.68 -6.57
CA VAL A 40 4.96 -10.95 -7.98
C VAL A 40 5.17 -9.68 -8.81
N CYS A 41 4.62 -8.54 -8.37
CA CYS A 41 4.83 -7.25 -9.03
C CYS A 41 6.32 -6.85 -9.04
N HIS A 42 7.04 -7.05 -7.94
CA HIS A 42 8.45 -6.66 -7.81
C HIS A 42 9.37 -7.57 -8.64
N ASN A 43 9.13 -8.88 -8.68
CA ASN A 43 9.89 -9.80 -9.52
C ASN A 43 9.61 -9.57 -11.01
N VAL A 44 8.35 -9.29 -11.38
CA VAL A 44 7.99 -8.90 -12.76
C VAL A 44 8.61 -7.56 -13.13
N CYS A 45 8.54 -6.55 -12.24
CA CYS A 45 9.17 -5.26 -12.47
C CYS A 45 10.69 -5.37 -12.56
N LEU A 46 11.35 -6.14 -11.70
CA LEU A 46 12.80 -6.39 -11.77
C LEU A 46 13.19 -7.13 -13.05
N GLY A 47 12.43 -8.14 -13.45
CA GLY A 47 12.65 -8.87 -14.70
C GLY A 47 12.49 -7.97 -15.92
N LEU A 48 11.43 -7.15 -15.95
CA LEU A 48 11.22 -6.16 -17.01
C LEU A 48 12.33 -5.11 -17.02
N ILE A 49 12.74 -4.56 -15.87
CA ILE A 49 13.84 -3.59 -15.79
C ILE A 49 15.16 -4.21 -16.25
N ALA A 50 15.45 -5.46 -15.88
CA ALA A 50 16.66 -6.16 -16.30
C ALA A 50 16.68 -6.40 -17.82
N LEU A 51 15.58 -6.89 -18.39
CA LEU A 51 15.44 -7.10 -19.84
C LEU A 51 15.54 -5.78 -20.61
N LEU A 52 14.84 -4.74 -20.14
CA LEU A 52 14.86 -3.40 -20.72
C LEU A 52 16.23 -2.74 -20.56
N GLY A 53 16.96 -3.02 -19.49
CA GLY A 53 18.34 -2.59 -19.30
C GLY A 53 19.28 -3.20 -20.32
N ILE A 54 19.18 -4.52 -20.57
CA ILE A 54 19.97 -5.22 -21.58
C ILE A 54 19.69 -4.66 -22.98
N ILE A 55 18.41 -4.45 -23.33
CA ILE A 55 18.02 -3.89 -24.64
C ILE A 55 18.44 -2.41 -24.74
N GLY A 56 18.24 -1.63 -23.69
CA GLY A 56 18.59 -0.20 -23.66
C GLY A 56 20.09 0.07 -23.79
N ILE A 57 20.92 -0.75 -23.11
CA ILE A 57 22.38 -0.71 -23.24
C ILE A 57 22.81 -1.06 -24.66
N THR A 58 22.22 -2.09 -25.26
CA THR A 58 22.64 -2.59 -26.58
C THR A 58 22.18 -1.71 -27.75
N VAL A 59 21.01 -1.05 -27.66
CA VAL A 59 20.43 -0.30 -28.79
C VAL A 59 20.73 1.20 -28.73
N THR A 60 20.81 1.81 -27.54
CA THR A 60 20.83 3.27 -27.41
C THR A 60 21.96 3.84 -26.56
N GLY A 61 22.78 2.98 -25.92
CA GLY A 61 23.86 3.42 -25.03
C GLY A 61 23.40 4.14 -23.75
N MET A 62 22.09 4.35 -23.55
CA MET A 62 21.50 5.00 -22.37
C MET A 62 20.28 4.20 -21.88
N PRO A 63 20.43 3.30 -20.88
CA PRO A 63 19.37 2.37 -20.46
C PRO A 63 18.10 3.02 -19.90
N LEU A 64 18.17 4.27 -19.45
CA LEU A 64 17.08 4.91 -18.69
C LEU A 64 16.06 5.67 -19.56
N LEU A 65 16.38 5.93 -20.83
CA LEU A 65 15.54 6.78 -21.70
C LEU A 65 14.28 6.05 -22.20
N PHE A 66 14.29 4.71 -22.22
CA PHE A 66 13.11 3.92 -22.55
C PHE A 66 12.03 3.96 -21.45
N LEU A 67 12.45 4.04 -20.18
CA LEU A 67 11.51 4.11 -19.05
C LEU A 67 10.68 5.39 -19.07
N THR A 68 11.18 6.50 -19.65
CA THR A 68 10.41 7.76 -19.70
C THR A 68 9.19 7.65 -20.62
N LYS A 69 9.26 6.82 -21.68
CA LYS A 69 8.13 6.54 -22.57
C LYS A 69 7.05 5.69 -21.90
N ILE A 70 7.44 4.79 -21.00
CA ILE A 70 6.52 3.93 -20.23
C ILE A 70 6.05 4.59 -18.93
N ALA A 71 6.78 5.58 -18.42
CA ALA A 71 6.47 6.24 -17.15
C ALA A 71 5.07 6.86 -17.16
N VAL A 72 4.67 7.51 -18.26
CA VAL A 72 3.34 8.12 -18.40
C VAL A 72 2.21 7.08 -18.35
N PRO A 73 2.19 6.02 -19.19
CA PRO A 73 1.13 5.01 -19.11
C PRO A 73 1.13 4.25 -17.77
N ALA A 74 2.30 3.99 -17.17
CA ALA A 74 2.38 3.37 -15.85
C ALA A 74 1.80 4.28 -14.75
N TRP A 75 2.08 5.58 -14.81
CA TRP A 75 1.51 6.55 -13.88
C TRP A 75 -0.02 6.67 -14.05
N LEU A 76 -0.52 6.69 -15.29
CA LEU A 76 -1.97 6.66 -15.56
C LEU A 76 -2.64 5.40 -15.00
N ALA A 77 -2.00 4.23 -15.14
CA ALA A 77 -2.49 3.00 -14.53
C ALA A 77 -2.56 3.10 -13.00
N ALA A 78 -1.55 3.70 -12.36
CA ALA A 78 -1.55 3.94 -10.93
C ALA A 78 -2.68 4.90 -10.49
N VAL A 79 -2.91 5.99 -11.26
CA VAL A 79 -4.04 6.92 -11.02
C VAL A 79 -5.39 6.21 -11.18
N ALA A 80 -5.55 5.38 -12.21
CA ALA A 80 -6.78 4.63 -12.42
C ALA A 80 -7.06 3.64 -11.27
N LEU A 81 -6.03 2.90 -10.83
CA LEU A 81 -6.10 2.01 -9.68
C LEU A 81 -6.43 2.78 -8.39
N LEU A 82 -5.80 3.94 -8.17
CA LEU A 82 -6.16 4.82 -7.05
C LEU A 82 -7.63 5.23 -7.13
N GLY A 83 -8.12 5.62 -8.32
CA GLY A 83 -9.53 5.93 -8.55
C GLY A 83 -10.49 4.80 -8.17
N VAL A 84 -10.17 3.57 -8.56
CA VAL A 84 -10.95 2.37 -8.17
C VAL A 84 -10.92 2.18 -6.65
N THR A 85 -9.76 2.31 -6.00
CA THR A 85 -9.68 2.18 -4.54
C THR A 85 -10.45 3.28 -3.80
N VAL A 86 -10.43 4.52 -4.31
CA VAL A 86 -11.23 5.63 -3.77
C VAL A 86 -12.72 5.37 -3.96
N TYR A 87 -13.13 4.86 -5.12
CA TYR A 87 -14.52 4.46 -5.38
C TYR A 87 -14.99 3.37 -4.41
N MET A 88 -14.17 2.31 -4.22
CA MET A 88 -14.46 1.26 -3.24
C MET A 88 -14.50 1.79 -1.81
N TYR A 89 -13.64 2.75 -1.46
CA TYR A 89 -13.68 3.41 -0.16
C TYR A 89 -14.96 4.22 0.04
N ALA A 90 -15.38 4.99 -0.97
CA ALA A 90 -16.60 5.78 -0.90
C ALA A 90 -17.84 4.89 -0.78
N ARG A 91 -17.87 3.76 -1.50
CA ARG A 91 -19.04 2.86 -1.53
C ARG A 91 -19.09 1.90 -0.36
N HIS A 92 -17.96 1.33 0.04
CA HIS A 92 -17.91 0.23 1.01
C HIS A 92 -17.14 0.55 2.29
N ARG A 93 -16.41 1.68 2.36
CA ARG A 93 -15.60 2.10 3.53
C ARG A 93 -14.61 1.03 4.04
N CYS A 94 -14.29 0.02 3.23
CA CYS A 94 -13.47 -1.13 3.62
C CYS A 94 -11.96 -0.84 3.71
N ILE A 95 -11.51 0.34 3.29
CA ILE A 95 -10.09 0.70 3.19
C ILE A 95 -9.78 1.80 4.22
N SER A 96 -8.61 1.74 4.87
CA SER A 96 -8.22 2.81 5.80
C SER A 96 -7.94 4.12 5.04
N PRO A 97 -8.46 5.27 5.49
CA PRO A 97 -8.23 6.56 4.84
C PRO A 97 -6.74 6.94 4.79
N ASN A 98 -5.96 6.54 5.79
CA ASN A 98 -4.52 6.82 5.87
C ASN A 98 -3.72 6.15 4.75
N LEU A 99 -4.15 4.97 4.30
CA LEU A 99 -3.52 4.28 3.17
C LEU A 99 -3.81 4.99 1.83
N LEU A 100 -5.00 5.56 1.67
CA LEU A 100 -5.35 6.35 0.48
C LEU A 100 -4.53 7.64 0.41
N ILE A 101 -4.38 8.33 1.55
CA ILE A 101 -3.54 9.54 1.65
C ILE A 101 -2.10 9.21 1.27
N LEU A 102 -1.55 8.13 1.81
CA LEU A 102 -0.20 7.68 1.47
C LEU A 102 -0.05 7.40 -0.04
N ASN A 103 -0.93 6.58 -0.63
CA ASN A 103 -0.87 6.25 -2.05
C ASN A 103 -1.05 7.48 -2.95
N SER A 104 -1.92 8.42 -2.56
CA SER A 104 -2.09 9.68 -3.29
C SER A 104 -0.81 10.54 -3.24
N GLY A 105 -0.13 10.63 -2.10
CA GLY A 105 1.16 11.32 -1.97
C GLY A 105 2.25 10.71 -2.85
N LEU A 106 2.36 9.37 -2.88
CA LEU A 106 3.31 8.67 -3.77
C LEU A 106 3.03 8.94 -5.25
N ILE A 107 1.76 8.93 -5.67
CA ILE A 107 1.37 9.19 -7.06
C ILE A 107 1.69 10.63 -7.47
N ILE A 108 1.48 11.60 -6.56
CA ILE A 108 1.82 13.02 -6.79
C ILE A 108 3.34 13.22 -6.86
N ALA A 109 4.11 12.54 -6.01
CA ALA A 109 5.58 12.60 -6.06
C ALA A 109 6.16 11.94 -7.31
N GLY A 110 5.50 10.91 -7.84
CA GLY A 110 5.93 10.12 -8.99
C GLY A 110 5.48 10.63 -10.36
N VAL A 111 5.01 11.88 -10.45
CA VAL A 111 4.49 12.46 -11.70
C VAL A 111 5.57 12.56 -12.79
N PRO A 112 5.41 11.93 -13.97
CA PRO A 112 6.44 11.85 -15.01
C PRO A 112 6.40 13.02 -16.01
N PHE A 113 6.10 14.24 -15.59
CA PHE A 113 6.03 15.40 -16.50
C PHE A 113 7.43 15.95 -16.81
N GLN A 114 8.00 15.51 -17.93
CA GLN A 114 9.29 16.02 -18.43
C GLN A 114 9.21 17.42 -19.07
N GLN A 115 8.01 17.87 -19.45
CA GLN A 115 7.83 19.16 -20.12
C GLN A 115 7.87 20.36 -19.15
N GLY A 116 7.96 20.10 -17.83
CA GLY A 116 8.02 21.11 -16.78
C GLY A 116 9.15 20.85 -15.80
N LEU A 117 10.38 20.59 -16.27
CA LEU A 117 11.56 20.32 -15.42
C LEU A 117 11.71 21.31 -14.25
N SER A 118 11.33 22.58 -14.45
CA SER A 118 11.39 23.61 -13.42
C SER A 118 10.39 23.41 -12.27
N LEU A 119 9.24 22.78 -12.52
CA LEU A 119 8.21 22.49 -11.51
C LEU A 119 8.37 21.11 -10.86
N GLN A 120 9.30 20.28 -11.33
CA GLN A 120 9.53 18.94 -10.78
C GLN A 120 9.83 18.94 -9.27
N PRO A 121 10.65 19.86 -8.71
CA PRO A 121 10.89 19.92 -7.27
C PRO A 121 9.62 20.23 -6.46
N LEU A 122 8.68 20.98 -7.04
CA LEU A 122 7.42 21.33 -6.39
C LEU A 122 6.51 20.12 -6.24
N TRP A 123 6.35 19.31 -7.30
CA TRP A 123 5.60 18.06 -7.23
C TRP A 123 6.22 17.06 -6.26
N TRP A 124 7.55 16.97 -6.25
CA TRP A 124 8.28 16.08 -5.35
C TRP A 124 8.11 16.49 -3.88
N SER A 125 8.24 17.78 -3.58
CA SER A 125 8.06 18.29 -2.21
C SER A 125 6.62 18.18 -1.74
N MET A 126 5.64 18.53 -2.58
CA MET A 126 4.22 18.39 -2.24
C MET A 126 3.82 16.92 -2.04
N GLY A 127 4.15 16.05 -3.01
CA GLY A 127 3.83 14.63 -2.92
C GLY A 127 4.57 13.95 -1.77
N GLY A 128 5.84 14.28 -1.57
CA GLY A 128 6.68 13.78 -0.48
C GLY A 128 6.14 14.19 0.90
N ALA A 129 5.73 15.44 1.07
CA ALA A 129 5.14 15.91 2.33
C ALA A 129 3.81 15.18 2.64
N VAL A 130 2.94 15.00 1.65
CA VAL A 130 1.69 14.25 1.80
C VAL A 130 1.97 12.78 2.13
N ALA A 131 2.93 12.16 1.44
CA ALA A 131 3.32 10.77 1.70
C ALA A 131 3.86 10.60 3.12
N LEU A 132 4.77 11.47 3.57
CA LEU A 132 5.32 11.45 4.93
C LEU A 132 4.22 11.63 5.99
N GLY A 133 3.29 12.58 5.77
CA GLY A 133 2.12 12.75 6.62
C GLY A 133 1.24 11.51 6.67
N GLY A 134 1.00 10.87 5.51
CA GLY A 134 0.29 9.61 5.39
C GLY A 134 0.95 8.47 6.16
N VAL A 135 2.28 8.33 6.07
CA VAL A 135 3.06 7.34 6.85
C VAL A 135 2.91 7.60 8.34
N ALA A 136 3.09 8.85 8.80
CA ALA A 136 2.99 9.20 10.21
C ALA A 136 1.59 8.89 10.78
N LEU A 137 0.53 9.24 10.04
CA LEU A 137 -0.85 8.92 10.41
C LEU A 137 -1.11 7.41 10.41
N PHE A 138 -0.60 6.69 9.41
CA PHE A 138 -0.75 5.24 9.33
C PHE A 138 -0.07 4.54 10.51
N ILE A 139 1.15 4.95 10.87
CA ILE A 139 1.86 4.42 12.05
C ILE A 139 1.08 4.76 13.33
N ARG A 140 0.61 6.00 13.48
CA ARG A 140 -0.17 6.42 14.66
C ARG A 140 -1.46 5.64 14.81
N GLU A 141 -2.18 5.38 13.72
CA GLU A 141 -3.38 4.54 13.74
C GLU A 141 -3.06 3.11 14.19
N ARG A 142 -1.96 2.53 13.68
CA ARG A 142 -1.52 1.19 14.06
C ARG A 142 -1.09 1.11 15.53
N ILE A 143 -0.40 2.11 16.05
CA ILE A 143 -0.03 2.18 17.47
C ILE A 143 -1.28 2.33 18.35
N SER A 144 -2.24 3.17 17.95
CA SER A 144 -3.46 3.39 18.74
C SER A 144 -4.34 2.15 18.80
N ARG A 145 -4.48 1.40 17.69
CA ARG A 145 -5.21 0.12 17.70
C ARG A 145 -4.56 -0.94 18.59
N ARG A 146 -3.24 -0.91 18.80
CA ARG A 146 -2.56 -1.83 19.74
C ARG A 146 -2.86 -1.51 21.21
N LYS A 147 -3.13 -0.24 21.55
CA LYS A 147 -3.41 0.18 22.93
C LYS A 147 -4.83 -0.13 23.41
N CYS A 148 -5.82 -0.24 22.51
CA CYS A 148 -7.19 -0.62 22.88
C CYS A 148 -7.41 -2.13 23.01
N HIS A 149 -6.40 -2.97 22.73
CA HIS A 149 -6.46 -4.43 22.87
C HIS A 149 -5.46 -4.98 23.91
N ALA A 150 -4.82 -4.10 24.68
CA ALA A 150 -4.01 -4.42 25.85
C ALA A 150 -4.80 -4.05 27.10
#